data_AF-A0A348ZEG7-F1
#
_entry.id   AF-A0A348ZEG7-F1
#
_cell.length_a   1.000
_cell.length_b   1.000
_cell.length_c   1.000
_cell.angle_alpha   90.00
_cell.angle_beta   90.00
_cell.angle_gamma   90.00
#
_symmetry.space_group_name_H-M   'P 1'
#
loop_
_entity.id
_entity.type
_entity.pdbx_description
1 polymer ?
#
loop_
_entity_poly.entity_id
_entity_poly.type
_entity_poly.pdbx_seq_one_letter_code
_entity_poly.pdbx_strand_id
1 'polypeptide(L)'
;MPYPTRPIVSLIGLALTSLSQTALAQQDPQQILVTGVVPAGSSIDRSKLPYPIQIGSAQDLHNVGGASLADFMGQSFSSVSLNDAQNNPLQRDLQYRGFTAS
;
A
#
# COMPACT_ATOMS: atom_id res chain seq x y z
N MET A 1 65.24 34.85 31.87
CA MET A 1 64.76 33.45 32.01
C MET A 1 63.43 33.34 31.29
N PRO A 2 63.34 32.49 30.24
CA PRO A 2 62.22 32.47 29.30
C PRO A 2 61.16 31.42 29.70
N TYR A 3 59.88 31.76 29.56
CA TYR A 3 58.79 30.78 29.52
C TYR A 3 58.11 30.84 28.14
N PRO A 4 57.77 29.67 27.55
CA PRO A 4 57.39 29.56 26.14
C PRO A 4 55.91 29.84 25.89
N THR A 5 55.63 30.44 24.74
CA THR A 5 54.31 30.56 24.13
C THR A 5 53.89 29.24 23.48
N ARG A 6 52.70 28.74 23.80
CA ARG A 6 52.01 27.70 23.02
C ARG A 6 50.76 28.28 22.37
N PRO A 7 50.54 28.03 21.06
CA PRO A 7 49.39 28.58 20.32
C PRO A 7 48.29 27.50 20.24
N ILE A 8 47.16 27.67 20.92
CA ILE A 8 45.95 26.88 20.60
C ILE A 8 44.72 27.79 20.79
N VAL A 9 44.61 28.78 19.91
CA VAL A 9 43.32 29.39 19.56
C VAL A 9 42.74 28.51 18.47
N SER A 10 41.87 27.56 18.83
CA SER A 10 40.85 26.94 17.96
C SER A 10 40.29 25.70 18.65
N LEU A 11 39.36 25.90 19.57
CA LEU A 11 38.43 24.84 19.99
C LEU A 11 37.17 25.45 20.65
N ILE A 12 36.78 26.64 20.17
CA ILE A 12 35.39 27.12 20.25
C ILE A 12 34.76 26.73 18.91
N GLY A 13 33.78 25.83 18.90
CA GLY A 13 32.83 25.78 17.79
C GLY A 13 32.34 24.41 17.30
N LEU A 14 32.95 23.28 17.66
CA LEU A 14 32.67 22.01 16.96
C LEU A 14 32.41 20.80 17.87
N ALA A 15 31.57 20.97 18.90
CA ALA A 15 31.16 19.84 19.75
C ALA A 15 29.67 19.89 20.16
N LEU A 16 28.82 20.63 19.43
CA LEU A 16 27.36 20.68 19.68
C LEU A 16 26.50 20.08 18.55
N THR A 17 27.08 19.50 17.49
CA THR A 17 26.30 19.11 16.30
C THR A 17 26.00 17.61 16.17
N SER A 18 26.30 16.77 17.18
CA SER A 18 26.09 15.31 17.08
C SER A 18 25.02 14.77 18.04
N LEU A 19 23.88 15.45 18.15
CA LEU A 19 22.62 14.79 18.48
C LEU A 19 21.75 14.79 17.21
N SER A 20 22.14 13.96 16.24
CA SER A 20 21.27 13.58 15.13
C SER A 20 20.07 12.84 15.71
N GLN A 21 18.97 13.56 15.90
CA GLN A 21 17.68 13.00 16.25
C GLN A 21 17.24 12.09 15.10
N THR A 22 17.41 10.78 15.26
CA THR A 22 16.59 9.80 14.56
C THR A 22 15.19 9.84 15.18
N ALA A 23 14.43 10.87 14.82
CA ALA A 23 12.98 10.81 14.95
C ALA A 23 12.51 9.83 13.87
N LEU A 24 12.40 8.55 14.26
CA LEU A 24 11.63 7.59 13.48
C LEU A 24 10.23 8.19 13.37
N ALA A 25 9.86 8.62 12.18
CA ALA A 25 8.50 8.99 11.85
C ALA A 25 7.65 7.75 12.10
N GLN A 26 7.10 7.66 13.31
CA GLN A 26 6.04 6.73 13.62
C GLN A 26 4.81 7.27 12.89
N GLN A 27 4.71 6.93 11.62
CA GLN A 27 3.50 7.08 10.84
C GLN A 27 2.45 6.24 11.54
N ASP A 28 1.65 6.90 12.37
CA ASP A 28 0.41 6.36 12.90
C ASP A 28 -0.37 5.80 11.70
N PRO A 29 -0.67 4.49 11.66
CA PRO A 29 -1.35 3.89 10.51
C PRO A 29 -2.62 4.69 10.26
N GLN A 30 -2.74 5.24 9.05
CA GLN A 30 -3.90 6.04 8.66
C GLN A 30 -5.16 5.21 8.92
N GLN A 31 -5.98 5.69 9.87
CA GLN A 31 -7.21 5.00 10.24
C GLN A 31 -8.22 5.17 9.11
N ILE A 32 -8.37 4.14 8.28
CA ILE A 32 -9.40 4.11 7.23
C ILE A 32 -10.72 3.75 7.91
N LEU A 33 -11.49 4.78 8.26
CA LEU A 33 -12.85 4.61 8.77
C LEU A 33 -13.79 4.26 7.61
N VAL A 34 -14.25 3.01 7.56
CA VAL A 34 -15.23 2.55 6.58
C VAL A 34 -16.64 2.90 7.08
N THR A 35 -17.18 4.04 6.67
CA THR A 35 -18.55 4.49 7.02
C THR A 35 -19.63 3.95 6.07
N GLY A 36 -19.30 2.98 5.22
CA GLY A 36 -20.13 2.51 4.10
C GLY A 36 -20.54 1.04 4.18
N VAL A 37 -21.22 0.56 3.13
CA VAL A 37 -21.65 -0.84 2.99
C VAL A 37 -20.42 -1.75 2.89
N VAL A 38 -20.22 -2.58 3.91
CA VAL A 38 -19.18 -3.60 3.89
C VAL A 38 -19.68 -4.78 3.05
N PRO A 39 -18.86 -5.37 2.17
CA PRO A 39 -19.25 -6.56 1.43
C PRO A 39 -19.85 -7.60 2.36
N ALA A 40 -20.96 -8.22 1.96
CA ALA A 40 -21.68 -9.19 2.78
C ALA A 40 -20.71 -10.26 3.30
N GLY A 41 -20.73 -10.50 4.61
CA GLY A 41 -19.85 -11.47 5.26
C GLY A 41 -18.45 -10.96 5.61
N SER A 42 -18.09 -9.70 5.36
CA SER A 42 -16.77 -9.15 5.73
C SER A 42 -16.43 -9.24 7.22
N SER A 43 -17.42 -9.28 8.11
CA SER A 43 -17.24 -9.42 9.57
C SER A 43 -17.33 -10.87 10.05
N ILE A 44 -17.67 -11.80 9.16
CA ILE A 44 -17.83 -13.22 9.45
C ILE A 44 -16.56 -13.94 9.00
N ASP A 45 -16.09 -14.88 9.82
CA ASP A 45 -14.97 -15.74 9.43
C ASP A 45 -15.27 -16.45 8.10
N ARG A 46 -14.32 -16.43 7.18
CA ARG A 46 -14.47 -16.97 5.82
C ARG A 46 -14.90 -18.44 5.83
N SER A 47 -14.47 -19.22 6.83
CA SER A 47 -14.84 -20.63 7.00
C SER A 47 -16.32 -20.85 7.34
N LYS A 48 -17.02 -19.80 7.78
CA LYS A 48 -18.43 -19.84 8.17
C LYS A 48 -19.38 -19.35 7.07
N LEU A 49 -18.84 -18.94 5.93
CA LEU A 49 -19.63 -18.41 4.83
C LEU A 49 -19.99 -19.54 3.86
N PRO A 50 -21.30 -19.75 3.56
CA PRO A 50 -21.77 -20.88 2.75
C PRO A 50 -21.63 -20.60 1.24
N TYR A 51 -20.68 -19.77 0.83
CA TYR A 51 -20.45 -19.37 -0.56
C TYR A 51 -18.96 -19.08 -0.79
N PRO A 52 -18.47 -19.24 -2.04
CA PRO A 52 -17.06 -19.02 -2.37
C PRO A 52 -16.67 -17.54 -2.26
N ILE A 53 -15.47 -17.29 -1.72
CA ILE A 53 -14.92 -15.94 -1.51
C ILE A 53 -13.48 -15.93 -2.02
N GLN A 54 -13.12 -14.86 -2.74
CA GLN A 54 -11.79 -14.63 -3.28
C GLN A 54 -11.31 -13.27 -2.81
N ILE A 55 -10.09 -13.20 -2.28
CA ILE A 55 -9.53 -12.00 -1.66
C ILE A 55 -8.13 -11.80 -2.20
N GLY A 56 -7.84 -10.56 -2.58
CA GLY A 56 -6.51 -10.10 -2.98
C GLY A 56 -6.04 -8.99 -2.05
N SER A 57 -4.77 -9.00 -1.70
CA SER A 57 -4.12 -7.90 -1.00
C SER A 57 -3.54 -6.88 -1.99
N ALA A 58 -3.21 -5.68 -1.50
CA ALA A 58 -2.49 -4.69 -2.29
C ALA A 58 -1.11 -5.22 -2.77
N GLN A 59 -0.47 -6.09 -1.97
CA GLN A 59 0.78 -6.72 -2.38
C GLN A 59 0.57 -7.69 -3.55
N ASP A 60 -0.52 -8.46 -3.54
CA ASP A 60 -0.87 -9.36 -4.64
C ASP A 60 -1.14 -8.58 -5.92
N LEU A 61 -1.85 -7.45 -5.82
CA LEU A 61 -2.09 -6.54 -6.94
C LEU A 61 -0.77 -6.02 -7.53
N HIS A 62 0.16 -5.57 -6.69
CA HIS A 62 1.48 -5.12 -7.15
C HIS A 62 2.30 -6.23 -7.80
N ASN A 63 2.24 -7.45 -7.26
CA ASN A 63 3.00 -8.60 -7.77
C ASN A 63 2.51 -9.07 -9.14
N VAL A 64 1.20 -8.96 -9.42
CA VAL A 64 0.61 -9.34 -10.71
C VAL A 64 0.94 -8.34 -11.81
N GLY A 65 1.34 -7.10 -11.46
CA GLY A 65 1.75 -6.08 -12.43
C GLY A 65 0.61 -5.60 -13.34
N GLY A 66 -0.65 -5.80 -12.93
CA GLY A 66 -1.81 -5.35 -13.69
C GLY A 66 -1.87 -3.83 -13.77
N ALA A 67 -2.17 -3.29 -14.95
CA ALA A 67 -2.36 -1.86 -15.14
C ALA A 67 -3.61 -1.32 -14.42
N SER A 68 -4.56 -2.22 -14.08
CA SER A 68 -5.81 -1.89 -13.41
C SER A 68 -6.25 -2.98 -12.42
N LEU A 69 -7.15 -2.62 -11.50
CA LEU A 69 -7.82 -3.59 -10.61
C LEU A 69 -8.59 -4.66 -11.40
N ALA A 70 -9.19 -4.28 -12.53
CA ALA A 70 -9.91 -5.22 -13.40
C ALA A 70 -8.98 -6.31 -13.94
N ASP A 71 -7.79 -5.93 -14.42
CA ASP A 71 -6.77 -6.88 -14.90
C ASP A 71 -6.31 -7.83 -13.78
N PHE A 72 -6.08 -7.30 -12.59
CA PHE A 72 -5.78 -8.12 -11.42
C PHE A 72 -6.88 -9.16 -11.14
N MET A 73 -8.14 -8.74 -11.16
CA MET A 73 -9.28 -9.64 -10.93
C MET A 73 -9.42 -10.68 -12.04
N GLY A 74 -9.24 -10.31 -13.31
CA GLY A 74 -9.29 -11.24 -14.44
C GLY A 74 -8.15 -12.27 -14.43
N GLN A 75 -6.97 -11.89 -13.93
CA GLN A 75 -5.81 -12.78 -13.87
C GLN A 75 -5.80 -13.67 -12.61
N SER A 76 -6.30 -13.15 -11.48
CA SER A 76 -6.11 -13.78 -10.17
C SER A 76 -7.36 -14.48 -9.64
N PHE A 77 -8.55 -14.09 -10.10
CA PHE A 77 -9.81 -14.64 -9.59
C PHE A 77 -10.48 -15.56 -10.59
N SER A 78 -10.98 -16.68 -10.08
CA SER A 78 -11.81 -17.63 -10.81
C SER A 78 -13.19 -17.04 -11.14
N SER A 79 -13.72 -17.46 -12.29
CA SER A 79 -15.03 -17.03 -12.80
C SER A 79 -15.16 -15.51 -13.06
N VAL A 80 -14.03 -14.81 -13.20
CA VAL A 80 -13.96 -13.42 -13.68
C VAL A 80 -13.48 -13.43 -15.12
N SER A 81 -14.18 -12.71 -16.00
CA SER A 81 -13.75 -12.44 -17.37
C SER A 81 -13.89 -10.95 -17.68
N LEU A 82 -12.93 -10.41 -18.42
CA LEU A 82 -12.93 -9.01 -18.84
C LEU A 82 -13.35 -8.90 -20.30
N ASN A 83 -14.12 -7.87 -20.62
CA ASN A 83 -14.44 -7.52 -22.00
C ASN A 83 -14.01 -6.08 -22.30
N ASP A 84 -13.29 -5.92 -23.40
CA ASP A 84 -12.91 -4.62 -23.94
C ASP A 84 -14.11 -4.02 -24.70
N ALA A 85 -14.97 -3.30 -23.98
CA ALA A 85 -16.01 -2.52 -24.63
C ALA A 85 -15.33 -1.47 -25.53
N GLN A 86 -15.54 -1.58 -26.85
CA GLN A 86 -15.10 -0.59 -27.85
C GLN A 86 -13.58 -0.32 -27.88
N ASN A 87 -12.74 -1.30 -27.54
CA ASN A 87 -11.27 -1.15 -27.54
C ASN A 87 -10.78 -0.02 -26.60
N ASN A 88 -11.53 0.27 -25.53
CA ASN A 88 -11.13 1.22 -24.50
C ASN A 88 -10.58 0.46 -23.26
N PRO A 89 -9.25 0.38 -23.10
CA PRO A 89 -8.65 -0.34 -21.97
C PRO A 89 -8.95 0.29 -20.59
N LEU A 90 -9.48 1.52 -20.55
CA LEU A 90 -9.84 2.21 -19.31
C LEU A 90 -11.29 1.95 -18.87
N GLN A 91 -12.10 1.30 -19.70
CA GLN A 91 -13.51 1.02 -19.42
C GLN A 91 -13.85 -0.44 -19.76
N ARG A 92 -13.05 -1.37 -19.21
CA ARG A 92 -13.29 -2.80 -19.36
C ARG A 92 -14.49 -3.23 -18.53
N ASP A 93 -15.42 -3.96 -19.14
CA ASP A 93 -16.55 -4.56 -18.45
C ASP A 93 -16.10 -5.84 -17.75
N LEU A 94 -16.31 -5.90 -16.43
CA LEU A 94 -16.04 -7.08 -15.63
C LEU A 94 -17.27 -7.98 -15.63
N GLN A 95 -17.11 -9.25 -15.98
CA GLN A 95 -18.16 -10.26 -15.86
C GLN A 95 -17.78 -11.28 -14.79
N TYR A 96 -18.68 -11.52 -13.84
CA TYR A 96 -18.54 -12.54 -12.82
C TYR A 96 -19.66 -13.56 -12.96
N ARG A 97 -19.31 -14.83 -13.21
CA ARG A 97 -20.27 -15.94 -13.40
C ARG A 97 -21.37 -15.65 -14.43
N GLY A 98 -21.03 -14.92 -15.50
CA GLY A 98 -21.96 -14.57 -16.58
C GLY A 98 -22.80 -13.31 -16.34
N PHE A 99 -22.63 -12.61 -15.23
CA PHE A 99 -23.25 -11.31 -14.95
C PHE A 99 -22.24 -10.19 -15.05
N THR A 100 -22.60 -9.11 -15.73
CA THR A 100 -21.75 -7.92 -15.85
C THR A 100 -21.83 -7.06 -14.58
N ALA A 101 -20.68 -6.69 -14.05
CA ALA A 101 -20.49 -5.62 -13.09
C ALA A 101 -20.07 -4.37 -13.87
N SER A 102 -21.02 -3.47 -14.12
CA SER A 102 -20.85 -2.19 -14.82
C SER A 102 -21.19 -1.02 -13.91
#